data_AF-A0A017HNT2-F1
#
_entry.id   AF-A0A017HNT2-F1
#
_cell.length_a   1.000
_cell.length_b   1.000
_cell.length_c   1.000
_cell.angle_alpha   90.00
_cell.angle_beta   90.00
_cell.angle_gamma   90.00
#
_symmetry.space_group_name_H-M   'P 1'
#
loop_
_entity.id
_entity.type
_entity.pdbx_description
1 polymer ?
#
loop_
_entity_poly.entity_id
_entity_poly.type
_entity_poly.pdbx_seq_one_letter_code
_entity_poly.pdbx_strand_id
1 'polypeptide(L)'
;MKVALILGAAVWPDGAPSPTLRRRTLHAVALWRRGEVAALIPCGGLGTHPPSEAEAMRRLLLSEGVPPGAIHLEDRSRNTHENIRLALPILAGLGATEAVIVTDATHAPRARLIAGRLGLRATSASPPLRGGHLPTTLRQGLREIPATALALWRLRSR
;
A
#
# COMPACT_ATOMS: atom_id res chain seq x y z
N MET A 1 1.62 -18.62 -0.58
CA MET A 1 1.81 -17.76 -1.78
C MET A 1 2.10 -16.32 -1.38
N LYS A 2 2.72 -15.50 -2.26
CA LYS A 2 2.95 -14.07 -2.03
C LYS A 2 1.86 -13.21 -2.70
N VAL A 3 1.41 -12.18 -1.99
CA VAL A 3 0.36 -11.24 -2.47
C VAL A 3 0.84 -9.81 -2.30
N ALA A 4 0.61 -8.94 -3.28
CA ALA A 4 0.94 -7.52 -3.13
C ALA A 4 -0.22 -6.76 -2.47
N LEU A 5 0.09 -5.98 -1.42
CA LEU A 5 -0.81 -5.00 -0.84
C LEU A 5 -0.43 -3.62 -1.36
N ILE A 6 -1.31 -2.98 -2.12
CA ILE A 6 -1.07 -1.67 -2.71
C ILE A 6 -1.67 -0.62 -1.79
N LEU A 7 -0.83 0.18 -1.14
CA LEU A 7 -1.32 1.19 -0.21
C LEU A 7 -1.86 2.42 -0.95
N GLY A 8 -3.02 2.86 -0.49
CA GLY A 8 -3.73 4.06 -0.92
C GLY A 8 -2.93 5.37 -0.82
N ALA A 9 -3.39 6.39 -1.54
CA ALA A 9 -2.78 7.72 -1.60
C ALA A 9 -3.81 8.83 -1.83
N ALA A 10 -4.26 9.02 -3.07
CA ALA A 10 -5.28 10.01 -3.43
C ALA A 10 -5.88 9.72 -4.81
N VAL A 11 -7.16 10.08 -4.95
CA VAL A 11 -7.91 10.15 -6.21
C VAL A 11 -8.18 11.62 -6.54
N TRP A 12 -8.07 11.99 -7.81
CA TRP A 12 -8.32 13.34 -8.30
C TRP A 12 -9.81 13.61 -8.57
N PRO A 13 -10.24 14.87 -8.72
CA PRO A 13 -11.66 15.21 -8.93
C PRO A 13 -12.31 14.53 -10.14
N ASP A 14 -11.53 14.19 -11.16
CA ASP A 14 -11.94 13.47 -12.36
C ASP A 14 -12.07 11.94 -12.15
N GLY A 15 -11.82 11.46 -10.93
CA GLY A 15 -11.82 10.03 -10.59
C GLY A 15 -10.54 9.31 -10.99
N ALA A 16 -9.53 10.01 -11.52
CA ALA A 16 -8.26 9.42 -11.90
C ALA A 16 -7.36 9.16 -10.67
N PRO A 17 -6.55 8.09 -10.68
CA PRO A 17 -5.55 7.90 -9.63
C PRO A 17 -4.50 9.01 -9.69
N SER A 18 -4.19 9.60 -8.54
CA SER A 18 -3.07 10.57 -8.45
C SER A 18 -1.76 9.97 -8.96
N PRO A 19 -0.75 10.77 -9.32
CA PRO A 19 0.55 10.28 -9.78
C PRO A 19 1.19 9.26 -8.82
N THR A 20 1.01 9.44 -7.51
CA THR A 20 1.48 8.48 -6.50
C THR A 20 0.69 7.17 -6.52
N LEU A 21 -0.64 7.25 -6.53
CA LEU A 21 -1.50 6.07 -6.60
C LEU A 21 -1.22 5.26 -7.88
N ARG A 22 -1.09 5.96 -9.02
CA ARG A 22 -0.72 5.38 -10.31
C ARG A 22 0.65 4.70 -10.28
N ARG A 23 1.70 5.37 -9.78
CA ARG A 23 3.05 4.77 -9.70
C ARG A 23 3.07 3.49 -8.87
N ARG A 24 2.41 3.49 -7.70
CA ARG A 24 2.33 2.30 -6.83
C ARG A 24 1.58 1.17 -7.53
N THR A 25 0.45 1.48 -8.16
CA THR A 25 -0.34 0.48 -8.89
C THR A 25 0.44 -0.14 -10.04
N LEU A 26 1.13 0.66 -10.85
CA LEU A 26 1.95 0.16 -11.95
C LEU A 26 3.16 -0.65 -11.47
N HIS A 27 3.72 -0.31 -10.32
CA HIS A 27 4.77 -1.12 -9.71
C HIS A 27 4.24 -2.50 -9.28
N ALA A 28 3.02 -2.56 -8.74
CA ALA A 28 2.36 -3.81 -8.40
C ALA A 28 2.06 -4.67 -9.66
N VAL A 29 1.63 -4.05 -10.76
CA VAL A 29 1.51 -4.73 -12.07
C VAL A 29 2.84 -5.35 -12.48
N ALA A 30 3.95 -4.62 -12.34
CA ALA A 30 5.26 -5.13 -12.70
C ALA A 30 5.69 -6.33 -11.83
N LEU A 31 5.39 -6.30 -10.52
CA LEU A 31 5.64 -7.44 -9.61
C LEU A 31 4.81 -8.67 -10.02
N TRP A 32 3.54 -8.46 -10.36
CA TRP A 32 2.63 -9.52 -10.80
C TRP A 32 3.07 -10.13 -12.13
N ARG A 33 3.40 -9.31 -13.14
CA ARG A 33 3.89 -9.76 -14.45
C ARG A 33 5.19 -10.57 -14.36
N ARG A 34 6.04 -10.28 -13.37
CA ARG A 34 7.29 -11.04 -13.10
C ARG A 34 7.07 -12.31 -12.27
N GLY A 35 5.83 -12.61 -11.85
CA GLY A 35 5.51 -13.76 -11.02
C GLY A 35 5.99 -13.64 -9.56
N GLU A 36 6.39 -12.45 -9.11
CA GLU A 36 6.85 -12.24 -7.73
C GLU A 36 5.69 -12.27 -6.72
N VAL A 37 4.48 -11.94 -7.19
CA VAL A 37 3.22 -12.02 -6.44
C VAL A 37 2.14 -12.67 -7.30
N ALA A 38 1.30 -13.49 -6.67
CA ALA A 38 0.25 -14.23 -7.37
C ALA A 38 -1.08 -13.47 -7.46
N ALA A 39 -1.31 -12.52 -6.55
CA ALA A 39 -2.51 -11.70 -6.52
C ALA A 39 -2.20 -10.27 -6.03
N LEU A 40 -3.14 -9.36 -6.29
CA LEU A 40 -3.05 -7.94 -5.97
C LEU A 40 -4.23 -7.52 -5.09
N ILE A 41 -3.94 -6.87 -3.97
CA ILE A 41 -4.92 -6.27 -3.08
C ILE A 41 -4.75 -4.75 -3.13
N PRO A 42 -5.49 -4.03 -4.00
CA PRO A 42 -5.61 -2.58 -3.91
C PRO A 42 -6.36 -2.21 -2.61
N CYS A 43 -5.69 -1.44 -1.75
CA CYS A 43 -6.24 -0.97 -0.48
C CYS A 43 -6.50 0.55 -0.50
N GLY A 44 -7.66 0.96 -0.01
CA GLY A 44 -7.99 2.37 0.22
C GLY A 44 -9.46 2.66 -0.06
N GLY A 45 -10.14 3.25 0.92
CA GLY A 45 -11.54 3.63 0.82
C GLY A 45 -11.80 4.93 0.10
N LEU A 46 -13.00 5.48 0.31
CA LEU A 46 -13.38 6.78 -0.24
C LEU A 46 -12.53 7.89 0.41
N GLY A 47 -11.69 8.53 -0.41
CA GLY A 47 -10.92 9.71 -0.03
C GLY A 47 -11.71 10.99 -0.23
N THR A 48 -11.03 12.06 -0.66
CA THR A 48 -11.67 13.36 -0.94
C THR A 48 -12.60 13.32 -2.15
N HIS A 49 -12.26 12.56 -3.17
CA HIS A 49 -13.02 12.44 -4.41
C HIS A 49 -13.37 10.97 -4.67
N PRO A 50 -14.56 10.68 -5.23
CA PRO A 50 -14.88 9.35 -5.70
C PRO A 50 -14.10 9.00 -6.99
N PRO A 51 -13.90 7.69 -7.29
CA PRO A 51 -14.28 6.53 -6.49
C PRO A 51 -13.34 6.30 -5.29
N SER A 52 -13.48 5.18 -4.58
CA SER A 52 -12.47 4.77 -3.60
C SER A 52 -11.10 4.60 -4.27
N GLU A 53 -10.04 4.77 -3.50
CA GLU A 53 -8.68 4.58 -4.01
C GLU A 53 -8.48 3.16 -4.53
N ALA A 54 -9.05 2.17 -3.84
CA ALA A 54 -9.01 0.77 -4.26
C ALA A 54 -9.70 0.55 -5.62
N GLU A 55 -10.87 1.16 -5.84
CA GLU A 55 -11.57 1.06 -7.12
C GLU A 55 -10.83 1.79 -8.25
N ALA A 56 -10.25 2.97 -7.98
CA ALA A 56 -9.39 3.65 -8.95
C ALA A 56 -8.17 2.79 -9.35
N MET A 57 -7.55 2.12 -8.37
CA MET A 57 -6.47 1.16 -8.62
C MET A 57 -6.96 -0.05 -9.41
N ARG A 58 -8.11 -0.65 -9.05
CA ARG A 58 -8.68 -1.79 -9.78
C ARG A 58 -8.90 -1.48 -11.25
N ARG A 59 -9.47 -0.32 -11.59
CA ARG A 59 -9.65 0.12 -12.98
C ARG A 59 -8.32 0.17 -13.73
N LEU A 60 -7.29 0.73 -13.09
CA LEU A 60 -5.95 0.79 -13.65
C LEU A 60 -5.34 -0.62 -13.82
N LEU A 61 -5.46 -1.50 -12.83
CA LEU A 61 -4.99 -2.89 -12.92
C LEU A 61 -5.64 -3.66 -14.07
N LEU A 62 -6.96 -3.51 -14.25
CA LEU A 62 -7.70 -4.11 -15.35
C LEU A 62 -7.23 -3.54 -16.70
N SER A 63 -7.01 -2.22 -16.79
CA SER A 63 -6.49 -1.60 -18.02
C SER A 63 -5.07 -2.05 -18.38
N GLU A 64 -4.31 -2.49 -17.39
CA GLU A 64 -2.98 -3.09 -17.56
C GLU A 64 -3.03 -4.61 -17.83
N GLY A 65 -4.21 -5.18 -18.05
CA GLY A 65 -4.39 -6.59 -18.41
C GLY A 65 -4.28 -7.58 -17.25
N VAL A 66 -4.33 -7.12 -15.99
CA VAL A 66 -4.44 -8.03 -14.85
C VAL A 66 -5.85 -8.65 -14.85
N PRO A 67 -5.99 -9.98 -14.81
CA PRO A 67 -7.30 -10.62 -14.85
C PRO A 67 -8.09 -10.30 -13.56
N PRO A 68 -9.43 -10.15 -13.64
CA PRO A 68 -10.26 -9.83 -12.47
C PRO A 68 -10.08 -10.80 -11.30
N GLY A 69 -9.85 -12.09 -11.57
CA GLY A 69 -9.64 -13.11 -10.54
C GLY A 69 -8.34 -12.99 -9.75
N ALA A 70 -7.39 -12.16 -10.20
CA ALA A 70 -6.15 -11.86 -9.48
C ALA A 70 -6.23 -10.56 -8.65
N ILE A 71 -7.36 -9.85 -8.68
CA ILE A 71 -7.56 -8.55 -8.02
C ILE A 71 -8.59 -8.71 -6.91
N HIS A 72 -8.21 -8.41 -5.67
CA HIS A 72 -9.09 -8.53 -4.50
C HIS A 72 -9.18 -7.18 -3.78
N LEU A 73 -10.37 -6.60 -3.78
CA LEU A 73 -10.56 -5.21 -3.35
C LEU A 73 -10.61 -5.06 -1.82
N GLU A 74 -9.90 -4.06 -1.28
CA GLU A 74 -10.11 -3.55 0.07
C GLU A 74 -10.42 -2.05 -0.01
N ASP A 75 -11.70 -1.68 0.07
CA ASP A 75 -12.20 -0.33 -0.25
C ASP A 75 -12.77 0.42 0.96
N ARG A 76 -12.35 0.08 2.18
CA ARG A 76 -12.91 0.65 3.42
C ARG A 76 -11.89 1.41 4.26
N SER A 77 -10.60 1.14 4.09
CA SER A 77 -9.55 1.75 4.89
C SER A 77 -9.40 3.25 4.68
N ARG A 78 -9.01 3.97 5.74
CA ARG A 78 -8.75 5.42 5.71
C ARG A 78 -7.31 5.80 6.03
N ASN A 79 -6.50 4.82 6.41
CA ASN A 79 -5.11 5.03 6.81
C ASN A 79 -4.28 3.75 6.63
N THR A 80 -2.96 3.86 6.74
CA THR A 80 -2.02 2.74 6.58
C THR A 80 -2.32 1.57 7.52
N HIS A 81 -2.74 1.84 8.77
CA HIS A 81 -3.06 0.78 9.72
C HIS A 81 -4.29 -0.01 9.28
N GLU A 82 -5.34 0.69 8.86
CA GLU A 82 -6.55 0.07 8.33
C GLU A 82 -6.32 -0.65 7.01
N ASN A 83 -5.52 -0.09 6.08
CA ASN A 83 -5.16 -0.77 4.84
C ASN A 83 -4.64 -2.19 5.13
N ILE A 84 -3.68 -2.30 6.05
CA ILE A 84 -3.06 -3.59 6.38
C ILE A 84 -4.04 -4.47 7.17
N ARG A 85 -4.71 -3.92 8.20
CA ARG A 85 -5.63 -4.66 9.06
C ARG A 85 -6.81 -5.25 8.28
N LEU A 86 -7.42 -4.46 7.40
CA LEU A 86 -8.59 -4.87 6.62
C LEU A 86 -8.23 -5.81 5.47
N ALA A 87 -6.97 -5.80 5.01
CA ALA A 87 -6.46 -6.76 4.05
C ALA A 87 -6.12 -8.14 4.66
N LEU A 88 -5.94 -8.26 5.98
CA LEU A 88 -5.65 -9.55 6.64
C LEU A 88 -6.68 -10.66 6.32
N PRO A 89 -8.01 -10.46 6.45
CA PRO A 89 -8.97 -11.51 6.10
C PRO A 89 -8.93 -11.88 4.61
N ILE A 90 -8.63 -10.91 3.72
CA ILE A 90 -8.48 -11.16 2.28
C ILE A 90 -7.25 -12.04 2.04
N LEU A 91 -6.10 -11.68 2.64
CA LEU A 91 -4.88 -12.46 2.58
C LEU A 91 -5.08 -13.89 3.09
N ALA A 92 -5.79 -14.06 4.21
CA ALA A 92 -6.10 -15.36 4.78
C ALA A 92 -6.98 -16.19 3.83
N GLY A 93 -8.02 -15.60 3.25
CA GLY A 93 -8.88 -16.26 2.27
C GLY A 93 -8.14 -16.70 1.00
N LEU A 94 -7.03 -16.04 0.66
CA LEU A 94 -6.15 -16.41 -0.45
C LEU A 94 -5.07 -17.44 -0.09
N GLY A 95 -4.94 -17.83 1.19
CA GLY A 95 -3.82 -18.67 1.63
C GLY A 95 -2.45 -17.97 1.49
N ALA A 96 -2.43 -16.64 1.59
CA ALA A 96 -1.20 -15.87 1.52
C ALA A 96 -0.32 -16.12 2.75
N THR A 97 0.95 -16.44 2.52
CA THR A 97 1.94 -16.73 3.58
C THR A 97 2.84 -15.52 3.86
N GLU A 98 2.91 -14.60 2.89
CA GLU A 98 3.71 -13.38 2.92
C GLU A 98 3.03 -12.31 2.06
N ALA A 99 3.18 -11.05 2.48
CA ALA A 99 2.73 -9.89 1.74
C ALA A 99 3.90 -9.04 1.21
N VAL A 100 3.75 -8.48 0.02
CA VAL A 100 4.62 -7.43 -0.51
C VAL A 100 3.88 -6.11 -0.42
N ILE A 101 4.28 -5.22 0.51
CA ILE A 101 3.64 -3.92 0.68
C ILE A 101 4.19 -2.94 -0.35
N VAL A 102 3.35 -2.52 -1.27
CA VAL A 102 3.66 -1.53 -2.31
C VAL A 102 3.33 -0.14 -1.80
N THR A 103 4.36 0.65 -1.50
CA THR A 103 4.26 2.02 -0.97
C THR A 103 5.51 2.82 -1.29
N ASP A 104 5.50 4.14 -1.08
CA ASP A 104 6.70 4.96 -1.29
C ASP A 104 7.77 4.68 -0.21
N ALA A 105 9.04 4.89 -0.56
CA ALA A 105 10.18 4.54 0.29
C ALA A 105 10.14 5.21 1.68
N THR A 106 9.60 6.43 1.76
CA THR A 106 9.41 7.17 3.02
C THR A 106 8.39 6.50 3.96
N HIS A 107 7.41 5.78 3.43
CA HIS A 107 6.34 5.12 4.20
C HIS A 107 6.60 3.63 4.45
N ALA A 108 7.54 3.03 3.72
CA ALA A 108 7.89 1.61 3.84
C ALA A 108 8.27 1.19 5.28
N PRO A 109 9.08 1.95 6.06
CA PRO A 109 9.40 1.58 7.43
C PRO A 109 8.15 1.51 8.34
N ARG A 110 7.27 2.53 8.23
CA ARG A 110 6.02 2.59 8.99
C ARG A 110 5.10 1.43 8.64
N ALA A 111 4.93 1.14 7.36
CA ALA A 111 4.06 0.06 6.90
C ALA A 111 4.56 -1.32 7.35
N ARG A 112 5.89 -1.57 7.27
CA ARG A 112 6.50 -2.81 7.78
C ARG A 112 6.36 -2.96 9.29
N LEU A 113 6.53 -1.88 10.05
CA LEU A 113 6.33 -1.89 11.49
C LEU A 113 4.88 -2.25 11.85
N ILE A 114 3.91 -1.63 11.17
CA ILE A 114 2.48 -1.94 11.37
C ILE A 114 2.18 -3.40 11.01
N ALA A 115 2.66 -3.88 9.86
CA ALA A 115 2.47 -5.26 9.45
C ALA A 115 3.04 -6.26 10.48
N GLY A 116 4.25 -6.03 10.97
CA GLY A 116 4.86 -6.88 12.00
C GLY A 116 4.05 -6.91 13.30
N ARG A 117 3.49 -5.77 13.74
CA ARG A 117 2.61 -5.72 14.91
C ARG A 117 1.28 -6.44 14.74
N LEU A 118 0.80 -6.52 13.50
CA LEU A 118 -0.40 -7.26 13.13
C LEU A 118 -0.11 -8.74 12.83
N GLY A 119 1.13 -9.22 13.05
CA GLY A 119 1.52 -10.60 12.78
C GLY A 119 1.71 -10.94 11.29
N LEU A 120 1.69 -9.94 10.40
CA LEU A 120 1.86 -10.13 8.97
C LEU A 120 3.35 -10.17 8.60
N ARG A 121 3.81 -11.29 8.06
CA ARG A 121 5.13 -11.38 7.41
C ARG A 121 5.08 -10.57 6.11
N ALA A 122 5.78 -9.44 6.10
CA ALA A 122 5.75 -8.53 4.97
C ALA A 122 7.12 -7.96 4.61
N THR A 123 7.37 -7.89 3.30
CA THR A 123 8.41 -7.07 2.69
C THR A 123 7.79 -5.79 2.12
N SER A 124 8.61 -4.83 1.71
CA SER A 124 8.15 -3.60 1.07
C SER A 124 8.80 -3.42 -0.30
N ALA A 125 8.02 -3.02 -1.28
CA ALA A 125 8.49 -2.68 -2.63
C ALA A 125 8.07 -1.24 -2.96
N SER A 126 9.04 -0.41 -3.33
CA SER A 126 8.81 1.01 -3.59
C SER A 126 9.15 1.36 -5.03
N PRO A 127 8.24 2.01 -5.79
CA PRO A 127 8.58 2.51 -7.11
C PRO A 127 9.69 3.57 -7.01
N PRO A 128 10.64 3.61 -7.95
CA PRO A 128 11.64 4.67 -7.97
C PRO A 128 10.98 6.03 -8.16
N LEU A 129 11.42 7.02 -7.40
CA LEU A 129 11.03 8.42 -7.62
C LEU A 129 11.70 8.89 -8.92
N ARG A 130 10.93 9.16 -9.97
CA ARG A 130 11.47 9.84 -11.15
C ARG A 130 11.77 11.31 -10.76
N GLY A 131 13.05 11.70 -10.77
CA GLY A 131 13.49 13.10 -10.66
C GLY A 131 13.78 13.66 -9.26
N GLY A 132 13.97 12.83 -8.23
CA GLY A 132 14.31 13.31 -6.87
C GLY A 132 15.74 12.96 -6.46
N HIS A 133 16.54 13.94 -6.05
CA HIS A 133 17.87 13.72 -5.46
C HIS A 133 17.76 12.89 -4.16
N LEU A 134 18.44 11.75 -4.12
CA LEU A 134 18.53 10.81 -2.97
C LEU A 134 18.81 11.43 -1.57
N PRO A 135 19.60 12.51 -1.38
CA PRO A 135 20.03 12.93 -0.04
C PRO A 135 18.97 13.62 0.82
N THR A 136 17.91 14.18 0.24
CA THR A 136 16.89 14.97 0.98
C THR A 136 15.79 14.10 1.60
N THR A 137 15.55 12.91 1.06
CA THR A 137 14.45 12.02 1.50
C THR A 137 14.78 11.26 2.80
N LEU A 138 16.05 10.89 3.00
CA LEU A 138 16.53 10.27 4.25
C LEU A 138 16.44 11.21 5.46
N ARG A 139 16.68 12.52 5.25
CA ARG A 139 16.57 13.54 6.32
C ARG A 139 15.13 13.74 6.80
N GLN A 140 14.14 13.55 5.93
CA GLN A 140 12.72 13.65 6.31
C GLN A 140 12.22 12.38 7.02
N GLY A 141 12.67 11.20 6.60
CA GLY A 141 12.35 9.92 7.28
C GLY A 141 12.89 9.83 8.72
N LEU A 142 14.05 10.44 9.00
CA LEU A 142 14.63 10.48 10.35
C LEU A 142 13.91 11.48 11.27
N ARG A 143 13.26 12.52 10.73
CA ARG A 143 12.58 13.56 11.53
C ARG A 143 11.22 13.12 12.07
N GLU A 144 10.67 12.00 11.59
CA GLU A 144 9.40 11.44 12.07
C GLU A 144 9.55 10.30 13.11
N ILE A 145 10.78 9.84 13.38
CA ILE A 145 11.07 8.84 14.42
C ILE A 145 10.64 9.33 15.82
N PRO A 146 10.90 10.59 16.23
CA PRO A 146 10.49 11.07 17.55
C PRO A 146 8.96 11.17 17.71
N ALA A 147 8.26 11.62 16.66
CA ALA A 147 6.80 11.77 16.68
C ALA A 147 6.10 10.41 16.75
N THR A 148 6.61 9.41 16.02
CA THR A 148 6.10 8.04 16.06
C THR A 148 6.41 7.39 17.42
N ALA A 149 7.62 7.57 17.96
CA ALA A 149 7.99 7.05 19.28
C ALA A 149 7.17 7.68 20.43
N LEU A 150 6.91 8.99 20.38
CA LEU A 150 6.10 9.70 21.39
C LEU A 150 4.62 9.29 21.33
N ALA A 151 4.06 9.10 20.13
CA ALA A 151 2.70 8.56 19.96
C ALA A 151 2.59 7.12 20.51
N LEU A 152 3.64 6.32 20.35
CA LEU A 152 3.71 4.96 20.88
C LEU A 152 3.87 4.91 22.40
N TRP A 153 4.56 5.88 23.01
CA TRP A 153 4.67 6.00 24.47
C TRP A 153 3.32 6.41 25.10
N ARG A 154 2.61 7.38 24.51
CA ARG A 154 1.32 7.86 25.04
C ARG A 154 0.19 6.83 24.98
N LEU A 155 0.26 5.86 24.08
CA LEU A 155 -0.72 4.78 23.96
C LEU A 155 -0.41 3.55 24.83
N ARG A 156 0.76 3.52 25.49
CA ARG A 156 1.14 2.48 26.45
C ARG A 156 0.80 2.85 27.91
N SER A 157 0.33 4.09 28.13
CA SER A 157 0.00 4.66 29.45
C SER A 157 -1.51 4.77 29.71
N ARG A 158 -2.33 4.01 28.98
CA ARG A 158 -3.74 3.73 29.26
C ARG A 158 -3.96 2.23 29.20
#